data_AF-A0A969JSJ5-F1
#
_entry.id   AF-A0A969JSJ5-F1
#
_cell.length_a   1.000
_cell.length_b   1.000
_cell.length_c   1.000
_cell.angle_alpha   90.00
_cell.angle_beta   90.00
_cell.angle_gamma   90.00
#
_symmetry.space_group_name_H-M   'P 1'
#
loop_
_entity.id
_entity.type
_entity.pdbx_description
1 polymer ?
#
loop_
_entity_poly.entity_id
_entity_poly.type
_entity_poly.pdbx_seq_one_letter_code
_entity_poly.pdbx_strand_id
1 'polypeptide(L)'
;MREALYRDTQQIPAAVGEVMIFGKTTQDCVWGGVVHAVAAAIDGITAQMESTQDHRVCRLLTGGGAETVLPYLQNSYQLEPDLLFHGLLTIAGQHDMPVKTVKCV
;
A
#
# COMPACT_ATOMS: atom_id res chain seq x y z
N MET A 1 -4.58 6.18 -9.84
CA MET A 1 -3.76 5.78 -11.00
C MET A 1 -4.61 5.26 -12.15
N ARG A 2 -5.35 4.15 -12.01
CA ARG A 2 -6.17 3.57 -13.10
C ARG A 2 -7.14 4.58 -13.74
N GLU A 3 -7.84 5.38 -12.94
CA GLU A 3 -8.76 6.40 -13.44
C GLU A 3 -8.11 7.40 -14.42
N ALA A 4 -6.84 7.77 -14.19
CA ALA A 4 -6.11 8.66 -15.10
C ALA A 4 -5.88 7.97 -16.46
N LEU A 5 -5.60 6.66 -16.46
CA LEU A 5 -5.45 5.90 -17.70
C LEU A 5 -6.78 5.77 -18.45
N TYR A 6 -7.87 5.48 -17.75
CA TYR A 6 -9.19 5.30 -18.37
C TYR A 6 -9.74 6.60 -18.96
N ARG A 7 -9.54 7.72 -18.27
CA ARG A 7 -10.13 9.00 -18.65
C ARG A 7 -9.34 9.72 -19.74
N ASP A 8 -8.01 9.65 -19.67
CA ASP A 8 -7.14 10.49 -20.48
C ASP A 8 -6.53 9.73 -21.68
N THR A 9 -7.02 8.52 -21.97
CA THR A 9 -6.62 7.74 -23.14
C THR A 9 -7.84 7.13 -23.84
N GLN A 10 -7.82 7.04 -25.18
CA GLN A 10 -9.00 6.63 -25.95
C GLN A 10 -9.31 5.12 -25.92
N GLN A 11 -8.31 4.26 -25.71
CA GLN A 11 -8.44 2.81 -25.94
C GLN A 11 -8.25 1.95 -24.67
N ILE A 12 -8.25 2.57 -23.49
CA ILE A 12 -8.13 1.84 -22.23
C ILE A 12 -9.50 1.83 -21.52
N PRO A 13 -10.27 0.72 -21.61
CA PRO A 13 -11.57 0.65 -20.99
C PRO A 13 -11.47 0.56 -19.46
N ALA A 14 -12.43 1.17 -18.75
CA ALA A 14 -12.62 0.98 -17.32
C ALA A 14 -13.19 -0.42 -17.06
N ALA A 15 -12.30 -1.41 -17.01
CA ALA A 15 -12.64 -2.82 -16.80
C ALA A 15 -11.79 -3.41 -15.66
N VAL A 16 -12.35 -4.43 -15.01
CA VAL A 16 -11.65 -5.20 -13.98
C VAL A 16 -10.73 -6.21 -14.67
N GLY A 17 -9.46 -6.21 -14.29
CA GLY A 17 -8.45 -7.17 -14.73
C GLY A 17 -7.79 -7.85 -13.54
N GLU A 18 -7.01 -8.88 -13.83
CA GLU A 18 -6.20 -9.56 -12.81
C GLU A 18 -4.84 -8.87 -12.62
N VAL A 19 -4.31 -8.93 -11.41
CA VAL A 19 -2.99 -8.36 -11.11
C VAL A 19 -1.91 -9.37 -11.52
N MET A 20 -1.39 -9.21 -12.74
CA MET A 20 -0.31 -10.02 -13.31
C MET A 20 0.89 -9.15 -13.70
N ILE A 21 2.12 -9.62 -13.50
CA ILE A 21 3.34 -8.90 -13.96
C ILE A 21 3.31 -8.70 -15.48
N PHE A 22 2.98 -9.77 -16.22
CA PHE A 22 2.83 -9.73 -17.68
C PHE A 22 1.38 -10.04 -18.04
N GLY A 23 0.56 -8.99 -18.11
CA GLY A 23 -0.85 -9.09 -18.48
C GLY A 23 -1.04 -9.61 -19.92
N LYS A 24 -2.13 -10.34 -20.15
CA LYS A 24 -2.48 -10.87 -21.48
C LYS A 24 -3.58 -10.07 -22.18
N THR A 25 -4.25 -9.21 -21.43
CA THR A 25 -5.29 -8.31 -21.90
C THR A 25 -4.99 -6.89 -21.41
N THR A 26 -5.56 -5.87 -22.06
CA THR A 26 -5.36 -4.47 -21.66
C THR A 26 -5.75 -4.23 -20.19
N GLN A 27 -6.84 -4.84 -19.73
CA GLN A 27 -7.28 -4.74 -18.34
C GLN A 27 -6.25 -5.34 -17.37
N ASP A 28 -5.69 -6.52 -17.67
CA ASP A 28 -4.66 -7.13 -16.81
C ASP A 28 -3.38 -6.31 -16.81
N CYS A 29 -2.99 -5.75 -17.95
CA CYS A 29 -1.82 -4.88 -18.04
C CYS A 29 -1.99 -3.61 -17.18
N VAL A 30 -3.17 -3.01 -17.18
CA VAL A 30 -3.46 -1.82 -16.35
C VAL A 30 -3.51 -2.17 -14.87
N TRP A 31 -4.21 -3.24 -14.50
CA TRP A 31 -4.31 -3.68 -13.10
C TRP A 31 -2.96 -4.14 -12.55
N GLY A 32 -2.29 -5.01 -13.28
CA GLY A 32 -0.94 -5.48 -13.00
C GLY A 32 0.06 -4.35 -12.89
N GLY A 33 0.15 -3.49 -13.90
CA GLY A 33 1.10 -2.38 -13.95
C GLY A 33 0.92 -1.39 -12.80
N VAL A 34 -0.32 -1.02 -12.47
CA VAL A 34 -0.60 -0.07 -11.37
C VAL A 34 -0.20 -0.66 -10.01
N VAL A 35 -0.61 -1.90 -9.72
CA VAL A 35 -0.33 -2.50 -8.41
C VAL A 35 1.17 -2.75 -8.22
N HIS A 36 1.85 -3.30 -9.22
CA HIS A 36 3.30 -3.53 -9.15
C HIS A 36 4.09 -2.21 -9.11
N ALA A 37 3.66 -1.17 -9.82
CA ALA A 37 4.30 0.14 -9.75
C ALA A 37 4.20 0.74 -8.34
N VAL A 38 3.03 0.66 -7.71
CA VAL A 38 2.85 1.15 -6.32
C VAL A 38 3.68 0.32 -5.34
N ALA A 39 3.65 -1.01 -5.45
CA ALA A 39 4.44 -1.89 -4.59
C ALA A 39 5.94 -1.58 -4.70
N ALA A 40 6.47 -1.51 -5.92
CA ALA A 40 7.87 -1.18 -6.16
C ALA A 40 8.25 0.22 -5.67
N ALA A 41 7.36 1.21 -5.80
CA ALA A 41 7.59 2.55 -5.27
C ALA A 41 7.66 2.57 -3.73
N ILE A 42 6.75 1.84 -3.06
CA ILE A 42 6.75 1.69 -1.60
C ILE A 42 8.04 0.98 -1.13
N ASP A 43 8.42 -0.13 -1.77
CA ASP A 43 9.64 -0.84 -1.42
C ASP A 43 10.90 0.00 -1.67
N GLY A 44 10.95 0.72 -2.79
CA GLY A 44 12.08 1.59 -3.14
C GLY A 44 12.29 2.71 -2.14
N ILE A 45 11.22 3.46 -1.80
CA ILE A 45 11.34 4.56 -0.83
C ILE A 45 11.64 4.03 0.58
N THR A 46 11.05 2.90 0.97
CA THR A 46 11.30 2.31 2.30
C THR A 46 12.74 1.84 2.43
N ALA A 47 13.28 1.16 1.41
CA ALA A 47 14.69 0.76 1.40
C ALA A 47 15.63 1.98 1.47
N GLN A 48 15.30 3.07 0.76
CA GLN A 48 16.07 4.31 0.83
C GLN A 48 16.01 4.92 2.25
N MET A 49 14.82 5.01 2.86
CA MET A 49 14.66 5.51 4.23
C MET A 49 15.46 4.68 5.24
N GLU A 50 15.42 3.34 5.13
CA GLU A 50 16.16 2.44 6.01
C GLU A 50 17.67 2.57 5.86
N SER A 51 18.17 2.75 4.63
CA SER A 51 19.60 2.97 4.41
C SER A 51 20.15 4.24 5.07
N THR A 52 19.29 5.18 5.44
CA THR A 52 19.65 6.43 6.12
C THR A 52 19.54 6.38 7.64
N GLN A 53 19.09 5.25 8.20
CA GLN A 53 18.84 5.08 9.63
C GLN A 53 19.76 3.99 10.20
N ASP A 54 20.31 4.20 11.40
CA ASP A 54 21.16 3.19 12.06
C ASP A 54 20.36 2.08 12.76
N HIS A 55 19.02 2.16 12.74
CA HIS A 55 18.14 1.22 13.42
C HIS A 55 17.03 0.69 12.52
N ARG A 56 16.57 -0.52 12.82
CA ARG A 56 15.45 -1.16 12.13
C ARG A 56 14.15 -0.36 12.36
N VAL A 57 13.44 -0.04 11.28
CA VAL A 57 12.18 0.72 11.33
C VAL A 57 10.98 -0.22 11.33
N CYS A 58 9.88 0.23 11.94
CA CYS A 58 8.59 -0.44 11.77
C CYS A 58 7.97 -0.05 10.43
N ARG A 59 7.36 -1.00 9.74
CA ARG A 59 6.63 -0.76 8.50
C ARG A 59 5.15 -1.01 8.72
N LEU A 60 4.37 0.08 8.72
CA LEU A 60 2.92 0.05 8.87
C LEU A 60 2.26 0.34 7.53
N LEU A 61 1.20 -0.41 7.20
CA LEU A 61 0.38 -0.18 6.02
C LEU A 61 -1.07 0.08 6.44
N THR A 62 -1.71 1.09 5.86
CA THR A 62 -3.09 1.49 6.17
C THR A 62 -3.79 2.03 4.91
N GLY A 63 -5.10 2.27 4.99
CA GLY A 63 -5.92 2.78 3.89
C GLY A 63 -6.50 1.71 2.98
N GLY A 64 -7.50 2.09 2.16
CA GLY A 64 -8.34 1.13 1.42
C GLY A 64 -7.64 0.32 0.32
N GLY A 65 -6.44 0.71 -0.10
CA GLY A 65 -5.64 -0.05 -1.08
C GLY A 65 -4.62 -1.00 -0.44
N ALA A 66 -4.50 -1.00 0.90
CA ALA A 66 -3.43 -1.69 1.60
C ALA A 66 -3.43 -3.20 1.35
N GLU A 67 -4.57 -3.87 1.53
CA GLU A 67 -4.71 -5.31 1.32
C GLU A 67 -4.46 -5.73 -0.13
N THR A 68 -4.76 -4.85 -1.09
CA THR A 68 -4.52 -5.13 -2.51
C THR A 68 -3.03 -5.11 -2.85
N VAL A 69 -2.26 -4.20 -2.24
CA VAL A 69 -0.83 -4.03 -2.53
C VAL A 69 0.04 -4.96 -1.70
N LEU A 70 -0.39 -5.29 -0.47
CA LEU A 70 0.38 -6.08 0.50
C LEU A 70 1.01 -7.37 -0.06
N PRO A 71 0.33 -8.20 -0.87
CA PRO A 71 0.91 -9.43 -1.42
C PRO A 71 2.07 -9.21 -2.40
N TYR A 72 2.25 -7.98 -2.90
CA TYR A 72 3.23 -7.63 -3.93
C TYR A 72 4.43 -6.86 -3.38
N LEU A 73 4.44 -6.55 -2.08
CA LEU A 73 5.56 -5.90 -1.40
C LEU A 73 6.66 -6.93 -1.10
N GLN A 74 7.92 -6.53 -1.25
CA GLN A 74 9.10 -7.37 -0.99
C GLN A 74 9.37 -7.56 0.51
N ASN A 75 8.92 -6.61 1.32
CA ASN A 75 9.16 -6.56 2.75
C ASN A 75 7.90 -6.87 3.54
N SER A 76 8.06 -7.28 4.81
CA SER A 76 6.94 -7.45 5.72
C SER A 76 6.41 -6.09 6.21
N TYR A 77 5.09 -5.92 6.15
CA TYR A 77 4.36 -4.77 6.68
C TYR A 77 3.28 -5.26 7.65
N GLN A 78 3.06 -4.51 8.73
CA GLN A 78 1.92 -4.71 9.62
C GLN A 78 0.74 -3.90 9.09
N LEU A 79 -0.36 -4.58 8.77
CA LEU A 79 -1.59 -3.94 8.33
C LEU A 79 -2.34 -3.36 9.54
N GLU A 80 -2.56 -2.04 9.53
CA GLU A 80 -3.28 -1.28 10.57
C GLU A 80 -4.43 -0.47 9.95
N PRO A 81 -5.59 -1.09 9.67
CA PRO A 81 -6.72 -0.43 9.00
C PRO A 81 -7.25 0.78 9.78
N ASP A 82 -7.17 0.73 11.12
CA ASP A 82 -7.73 1.73 12.02
C ASP A 82 -6.69 2.74 12.54
N LEU A 83 -5.52 2.84 11.90
CA LEU A 83 -4.41 3.67 12.37
C LEU A 83 -4.81 5.14 12.62
N LEU A 84 -5.65 5.71 11.75
CA LEU A 84 -6.18 7.07 11.90
C LEU A 84 -7.03 7.19 13.17
N PHE A 85 -7.90 6.21 13.45
CA PHE A 85 -8.76 6.21 14.62
C PHE A 85 -7.97 6.05 15.91
N HIS A 86 -6.91 5.23 15.92
CA HIS A 86 -5.97 5.15 17.05
C HIS A 86 -5.33 6.51 17.36
N GLY A 87 -4.95 7.27 16.32
CA GLY A 87 -4.43 8.63 16.48
C GLY A 87 -5.47 9.59 17.08
N LEU A 88 -6.71 9.56 16.59
CA LEU A 88 -7.79 10.41 17.12
C LEU A 88 -8.11 10.12 18.59
N LEU A 89 -8.16 8.84 18.97
CA LEU A 89 -8.40 8.43 20.37
C LEU A 89 -7.29 8.92 21.29
N THR A 90 -6.04 8.83 20.85
CA THR A 90 -4.87 9.35 21.58
C THR A 90 -5.01 10.85 21.82
N ILE A 91 -5.36 11.62 20.79
CA ILE A 91 -5.55 13.09 20.89
C ILE A 91 -6.74 13.42 21.82
N ALA A 92 -7.79 12.61 21.82
CA ALA A 92 -8.95 12.77 22.70
C ALA A 92 -8.67 12.38 24.17
N GLY A 93 -7.45 11.96 24.51
CA GLY A 93 -7.07 11.54 25.85
C GLY A 93 -7.55 10.14 26.24
N GLN A 94 -8.08 9.36 25.29
CA GLN A 94 -8.56 7.99 25.52
C GLN A 94 -7.39 7.00 25.43
N HIS A 95 -6.55 6.98 26.46
CA HIS A 95 -5.38 6.09 26.55
C HIS A 95 -5.70 4.64 26.99
N ASP A 96 -6.91 4.38 27.49
CA ASP A 96 -7.29 3.09 28.11
C ASP A 96 -7.87 2.05 27.12
N MET A 97 -8.01 2.39 25.85
CA MET A 97 -8.30 1.38 24.83
C MET A 97 -7.00 0.63 24.50
N PRO A 98 -7.02 -0.71 24.36
CA PRO A 98 -5.82 -1.45 23.98
C PRO A 98 -5.43 -1.04 22.55
N VAL A 99 -4.57 -0.03 22.43
CA VAL A 99 -3.87 0.24 21.18
C VAL A 99 -3.04 -1.01 20.94
N LYS A 100 -3.31 -1.72 19.84
CA LYS A 100 -2.45 -2.85 19.44
C LYS A 100 -1.04 -2.31 19.41
N THR A 101 -0.20 -2.81 20.32
CA THR A 101 1.20 -2.40 20.33
C THR A 101 1.78 -2.83 18.99
N VAL A 102 2.19 -1.84 18.19
CA VAL A 102 2.94 -2.06 16.96
C VAL A 102 4.25 -2.73 17.38
N LYS A 103 4.34 -4.05 17.17
CA LYS A 103 5.55 -4.80 17.44
C LYS A 103 6.34 -4.83 16.15
N CYS A 104 7.45 -4.12 16.12
CA CYS A 104 8.45 -4.27 15.06
C CYS A 104 8.93 -5.73 15.05
N VAL A 105 8.50 -6.51 14.05
CA VAL A 105 9.02 -7.86 13.78
C VAL A 105 10.34 -7.75 13.02
#